data_AF-A0A166SI31-F1
#
_entry.id   AF-A0A166SI31-F1
#
_cell.length_a   1.000
_cell.length_b   1.000
_cell.length_c   1.000
_cell.angle_alpha   90.00
_cell.angle_beta   90.00
_cell.angle_gamma   90.00
#
_symmetry.space_group_name_H-M   'P 1'
#
loop_
_entity.id
_entity.type
_entity.pdbx_description
1 polymer ?
#
loop_
_entity_poly.entity_id
_entity_poly.type
_entity_poly.pdbx_seq_one_letter_code
_entity_poly.pdbx_strand_id
1 'polypeptide(L)'
;MSNRSVDGFETRRAWPALAPNRAWLLAALVGGKTLDAVSTITVLELRTDVFESVWLTRTLMEHFGMVAGSLLTLVFAVIGVTLLAESGLLFERVFPSSWVPTGYPAAFRTTIYLSAGAWYGFLGVHNFLFLF
;
A
#
# COMPACT_ATOMS: atom_id res chain seq x y z
N MET A 1 1.66 13.99 28.64
CA MET A 1 1.54 13.46 27.27
C MET A 1 0.49 14.28 26.56
N SER A 2 0.89 15.21 25.69
CA SER A 2 0.00 16.20 25.07
C SER A 2 -0.17 15.90 23.58
N ASN A 3 -1.37 15.49 23.18
CA ASN A 3 -1.86 15.44 21.80
C ASN A 3 -1.95 16.87 21.24
N ARG A 4 -0.84 17.43 20.77
CA ARG A 4 -0.82 18.70 20.03
C ARG A 4 0.06 18.58 18.80
N SER A 5 -0.60 18.35 17.67
CA SER A 5 -0.27 18.97 16.38
C SER A 5 -1.30 18.56 15.33
N VAL A 6 -2.55 19.00 15.54
CA VAL A 6 -3.43 19.29 14.40
C VAL A 6 -3.10 20.73 14.03
N ASP A 7 -2.00 20.92 13.32
CA ASP A 7 -1.73 22.18 12.64
C ASP A 7 -1.52 21.84 11.17
N GLY A 8 -2.17 22.65 10.33
CA GLY A 8 -2.47 22.36 8.93
C GLY A 8 -1.25 22.05 8.08
N PHE A 9 -1.53 21.66 6.84
CA PHE A 9 -0.58 21.49 5.74
C PHE A 9 0.27 22.76 5.51
N GLU A 10 1.19 23.11 6.41
CA GLU A 10 2.19 24.16 6.20
C GLU A 10 3.31 23.57 5.35
N THR A 11 3.20 23.79 4.04
CA THR A 11 4.29 23.63 3.08
C THR A 11 5.33 24.73 3.30
N ARG A 12 6.17 24.63 4.35
CA ARG A 12 7.40 25.43 4.42
C ARG A 12 8.48 24.75 3.59
N ARG A 13 8.68 25.28 2.38
CA ARG A 13 9.76 24.95 1.43
C ARG A 13 9.73 23.49 0.93
N ALA A 14 9.03 23.32 -0.19
CA ALA A 14 9.11 22.25 -1.19
C ALA A 14 8.81 20.78 -0.78
N TRP A 15 8.79 20.39 0.49
CA TRP A 15 8.45 19.02 0.90
C TRP A 15 7.58 19.02 2.17
N PRO A 16 6.58 18.11 2.30
CA PRO A 16 5.76 18.03 3.50
C PRO A 16 6.63 17.64 4.71
N ALA A 17 6.84 18.59 5.63
CA ALA A 17 7.58 18.37 6.87
C ALA A 17 6.86 17.41 7.84
N LEU A 18 5.55 17.22 7.63
CA LEU A 18 4.68 16.34 8.41
C LEU A 18 4.03 15.33 7.46
N ALA A 19 4.34 14.04 7.64
CA ALA A 19 3.57 12.99 6.98
C ALA A 19 2.16 12.91 7.59
N PRO A 20 1.13 12.59 6.80
CA PRO A 20 -0.18 12.20 7.33
C PRO A 20 -0.02 11.10 8.39
N ASN A 21 -0.94 11.06 9.36
CA ASN A 21 -0.90 10.05 10.42
C ASN A 21 -0.75 8.65 9.82
N ARG A 22 0.17 7.86 10.37
CA ARG A 22 0.46 6.50 9.89
C ARG A 22 -0.79 5.62 9.83
N ALA A 23 -1.73 5.81 10.76
CA ALA A 23 -3.00 5.09 10.76
C ALA A 23 -3.84 5.39 9.50
N TRP A 24 -3.85 6.64 9.03
CA TRP A 24 -4.55 7.03 7.79
C TRP A 24 -3.86 6.46 6.55
N LEU A 25 -2.53 6.50 6.50
CA LEU A 25 -1.76 5.92 5.40
C LEU A 25 -1.97 4.40 5.30
N LEU A 26 -1.96 3.71 6.45
CA LEU A 26 -2.24 2.29 6.52
C LEU A 26 -3.69 1.99 6.12
N ALA A 27 -4.66 2.79 6.57
CA ALA A 27 -6.06 2.63 6.18
C ALA A 27 -6.25 2.79 4.66
N ALA A 28 -5.58 3.76 4.03
CA ALA A 28 -5.64 3.95 2.58
C ALA A 28 -5.06 2.75 1.81
N LEU A 29 -3.91 2.24 2.26
CA LEU A 29 -3.28 1.05 1.68
C LEU A 29 -4.16 -0.20 1.84
N VAL A 30 -4.64 -0.46 3.06
CA VAL A 30 -5.50 -1.61 3.35
C VAL A 30 -6.79 -1.51 2.53
N GLY A 31 -7.42 -0.34 2.48
CA GLY A 31 -8.63 -0.12 1.68
C GLY A 31 -8.42 -0.43 0.20
N GLY A 32 -7.34 0.09 -0.40
CA GLY A 32 -7.00 -0.22 -1.80
C GLY A 32 -6.74 -1.71 -2.02
N LYS A 33 -5.95 -2.35 -1.14
CA LYS A 33 -5.61 -3.77 -1.27
C LYS A 33 -6.80 -4.70 -1.00
N THR A 34 -7.72 -4.32 -0.12
CA THR A 34 -8.97 -5.05 0.09
C THR A 34 -9.85 -4.97 -1.15
N LEU A 35 -9.97 -3.80 -1.78
CA LEU A 35 -10.75 -3.67 -3.02
C LEU A 35 -10.20 -4.56 -4.14
N ASP A 36 -8.87 -4.58 -4.32
CA ASP A 36 -8.16 -5.50 -5.22
C ASP A 36 -8.43 -6.97 -4.89
N ALA A 37 -8.24 -7.37 -3.62
CA ALA A 37 -8.43 -8.75 -3.19
C ALA A 37 -9.87 -9.24 -3.41
N VAL A 38 -10.87 -8.41 -3.10
CA VAL A 38 -12.29 -8.75 -3.30
C VAL A 38 -12.59 -8.86 -4.79
N SER A 39 -12.16 -7.88 -5.61
CA SER A 39 -12.42 -7.92 -7.05
C SER A 39 -11.78 -9.13 -7.72
N THR A 40 -10.55 -9.50 -7.33
CA THR A 40 -9.88 -10.70 -7.82
C THR A 40 -10.65 -11.97 -7.46
N ILE A 41 -11.10 -12.12 -6.21
CA ILE A 41 -11.93 -13.27 -5.81
C ILE A 41 -13.20 -13.32 -6.66
N THR A 42 -13.91 -12.20 -6.79
CA THR A 42 -15.15 -12.12 -7.56
C THR A 42 -14.95 -12.48 -9.03
N VAL A 43 -13.88 -11.99 -9.66
CA VAL A 43 -13.56 -12.33 -11.05
C VAL A 43 -13.20 -13.81 -11.20
N LEU A 44 -12.42 -14.38 -10.29
CA LEU A 44 -12.04 -15.80 -10.35
C LEU A 44 -13.21 -16.75 -10.07
N GLU A 45 -14.18 -16.36 -9.25
CA GLU A 45 -15.41 -17.14 -9.06
C GLU A 45 -16.33 -17.09 -10.29
N LEU A 46 -16.36 -15.96 -11.01
CA LEU A 46 -17.25 -15.75 -12.16
C LEU A 46 -16.64 -16.14 -13.51
N ARG A 47 -15.31 -16.13 -13.64
CA ARG A 47 -14.58 -16.48 -14.86
C ARG A 47 -13.46 -17.47 -14.57
N THR A 48 -13.63 -18.69 -15.06
CA THR A 48 -12.62 -19.75 -15.00
C THR A 48 -11.43 -19.55 -15.95
N ASP A 49 -11.52 -18.61 -16.90
CA ASP A 49 -10.51 -18.35 -17.94
C ASP A 49 -9.55 -17.19 -17.62
N VAL A 50 -9.77 -16.44 -16.54
CA VAL A 50 -8.90 -15.29 -16.20
C VAL A 50 -7.74 -15.76 -15.33
N PHE A 51 -6.66 -16.18 -15.98
CA PHE A 51 -5.37 -16.41 -15.34
C PHE A 51 -4.63 -15.09 -15.16
N GLU A 52 -4.97 -14.33 -14.12
CA GLU A 52 -4.05 -13.35 -13.56
C GLU A 52 -3.54 -13.86 -12.23
N SER A 53 -2.29 -14.31 -12.20
CA SER A 53 -1.53 -14.28 -10.95
C SER A 53 -0.05 -14.56 -11.15
N VAL A 54 0.73 -13.59 -10.70
CA VAL A 54 2.11 -13.76 -10.22
C VAL A 54 2.18 -15.04 -9.39
N TRP A 55 3.20 -15.87 -9.65
CA TRP A 55 3.39 -17.23 -9.09
C TRP A 55 2.98 -17.37 -7.61
N LEU A 56 3.35 -16.42 -6.76
CA LEU A 56 3.04 -16.43 -5.33
C LEU A 56 1.53 -16.47 -5.01
N THR A 57 0.72 -15.64 -5.68
CA THR A 57 -0.73 -15.57 -5.45
C THR A 57 -1.40 -16.88 -5.81
N ARG A 58 -0.98 -17.45 -6.94
CA ARG A 58 -1.47 -18.74 -7.42
C ARG A 58 -1.14 -19.86 -6.43
N THR A 59 0.12 -19.96 -6.01
CA THR A 59 0.54 -20.98 -5.04
C THR A 59 -0.22 -20.87 -3.72
N LEU A 60 -0.47 -19.65 -3.23
CA LEU A 60 -1.22 -19.45 -1.99
C LEU A 60 -2.70 -19.84 -2.14
N MET A 61 -3.33 -19.51 -3.27
CA MET A 61 -4.72 -19.90 -3.55
C MET A 61 -4.88 -21.40 -3.78
N GLU A 62 -3.91 -22.05 -4.44
CA GLU A 62 -3.89 -23.50 -4.63
C GLU A 62 -3.74 -24.25 -3.30
N HIS A 63 -2.90 -23.74 -2.39
CA HIS A 63 -2.57 -24.44 -1.14
C HIS A 63 -3.59 -24.18 -0.01
N PHE A 64 -4.16 -22.98 0.06
CA PHE A 64 -5.05 -22.56 1.15
C PHE A 64 -6.51 -22.31 0.71
N GLY A 65 -6.81 -22.46 -0.57
CA GLY A 65 -8.09 -22.07 -1.16
C GLY A 65 -8.13 -20.58 -1.54
N MET A 66 -9.07 -20.21 -2.40
CA MET A 66 -9.14 -18.87 -3.01
C MET A 66 -9.21 -17.73 -1.99
N VAL A 67 -10.10 -17.85 -0.99
CA VAL A 67 -10.33 -16.80 0.02
C VAL A 67 -9.13 -16.66 0.97
N ALA A 68 -8.65 -17.76 1.55
CA ALA A 68 -7.53 -17.71 2.50
C ALA A 68 -6.21 -17.37 1.79
N GLY A 69 -5.99 -17.87 0.57
CA GLY A 69 -4.86 -17.49 -0.27
C GLY A 69 -4.86 -15.99 -0.60
N SER A 70 -6.02 -15.43 -0.95
CA SER A 70 -6.18 -13.99 -1.17
C SER A 70 -5.89 -13.17 0.11
N LEU A 71 -6.41 -13.60 1.27
CA LEU A 71 -6.11 -12.97 2.56
C LEU A 71 -4.60 -12.93 2.85
N LEU A 72 -3.89 -14.04 2.59
CA LEU A 72 -2.43 -14.10 2.78
C LEU A 72 -1.69 -13.14 1.84
N THR A 73 -2.11 -13.05 0.58
CA THR A 73 -1.52 -12.07 -0.36
C THR A 73 -1.77 -10.63 0.07
N LEU A 74 -2.93 -10.32 0.63
CA LEU A 74 -3.21 -9.02 1.24
C LEU A 74 -2.23 -8.73 2.38
N VAL A 75 -2.07 -9.68 3.31
CA VAL A 75 -1.16 -9.52 4.45
C VAL A 75 0.28 -9.29 3.98
N PHE A 76 0.78 -10.11 3.05
CA PHE A 76 2.13 -9.97 2.53
C PHE A 76 2.34 -8.66 1.77
N ALA A 77 1.37 -8.23 0.97
CA ALA A 77 1.43 -6.95 0.28
C ALA A 77 1.49 -5.78 1.27
N VAL A 78 0.61 -5.76 2.27
CA VAL A 78 0.58 -4.70 3.29
C VAL A 78 1.89 -4.65 4.07
N ILE A 79 2.42 -5.80 4.50
CA ILE A 79 3.70 -5.89 5.21
C ILE A 79 4.84 -5.40 4.30
N GLY A 80 4.91 -5.87 3.06
CA GLY A 80 5.94 -5.48 2.09
C GLY A 80 5.96 -3.98 1.84
N VAL A 81 4.79 -3.38 1.59
CA VAL A 81 4.66 -1.92 1.40
C VAL A 81 5.01 -1.17 2.67
N THR A 82 4.60 -1.66 3.85
CA THR A 82 4.93 -1.02 5.13
C THR A 82 6.44 -1.01 5.37
N LEU A 83 7.12 -2.15 5.18
CA LEU A 83 8.57 -2.26 5.32
C LEU A 83 9.30 -1.36 4.32
N LEU A 84 8.84 -1.34 3.06
CA LEU A 84 9.37 -0.45 2.04
C LEU A 84 9.19 1.01 2.44
N ALA A 85 7.99 1.42 2.86
CA ALA A 85 7.70 2.79 3.25
C ALA A 85 8.54 3.25 4.46
N GLU A 86 8.79 2.37 5.42
CA GLU A 86 9.60 2.65 6.60
C GLU A 86 11.11 2.61 6.32
N SER A 87 11.55 1.99 5.21
CA SER A 87 12.96 1.96 4.80
C SER A 87 13.54 3.35 4.51
N GLY A 88 12.70 4.37 4.28
CA GLY A 88 13.15 5.76 4.18
C GLY A 88 13.91 6.25 5.42
N LEU A 89 13.64 5.68 6.60
CA LEU A 89 14.39 5.97 7.83
C LEU A 89 15.80 5.35 7.83
N LEU A 90 15.98 4.21 7.14
CA LEU A 90 17.29 3.60 6.98
C LEU A 90 18.19 4.48 6.11
N PHE A 91 17.63 5.14 5.10
CA PHE A 91 18.37 6.09 4.26
C PHE A 91 18.91 7.27 5.07
N GLU A 92 18.09 7.88 5.93
CA GLU A 92 18.53 8.96 6.84
C GLU A 92 19.65 8.51 7.79
N ARG A 93 19.64 7.23 8.19
CA ARG A 93 20.60 6.68 9.14
C ARG A 93 21.93 6.25 8.51
N VAL A 94 21.90 5.79 7.26
CA VAL A 94 23.07 5.22 6.56
C VAL A 94 23.81 6.27 5.76
N PHE A 95 23.10 7.23 5.16
CA PHE A 95 23.71 8.22 4.27
C PHE A 95 24.07 9.52 4.99
N PRO A 96 25.07 10.26 4.47
CA PRO A 96 25.39 11.59 4.99
C PRO A 96 24.18 12.51 4.97
N SER A 97 24.03 13.36 5.98
CA SER A 97 22.90 14.32 6.08
C SER A 97 22.85 15.32 4.92
N SER A 98 23.97 15.55 4.24
CA SER A 98 24.02 16.37 3.02
C SER A 98 23.35 15.72 1.81
N TRP A 99 23.13 14.40 1.83
CA TRP A 99 22.53 13.64 0.74
C TRP A 99 21.03 13.43 0.93
N VAL A 100 20.52 13.54 2.16
CA VAL A 100 19.12 13.28 2.50
C VAL A 100 18.40 14.59 2.77
N PRO A 101 17.50 15.05 1.88
CA PRO A 101 16.74 16.27 2.10
C PRO A 101 15.92 16.22 3.39
N THR A 102 15.78 17.38 4.05
CA THR A 102 14.89 17.52 5.20
C THR A 102 13.46 17.09 4.86
N GLY A 103 12.91 16.15 5.63
CA GLY A 103 11.57 15.60 5.41
C GLY A 103 11.50 14.40 4.46
N TYR A 104 12.63 13.93 3.92
CA TYR A 104 12.67 12.79 2.99
C TYR A 104 11.97 11.54 3.53
N PRO A 105 12.19 11.05 4.77
CA PRO A 105 11.52 9.83 5.25
C PRO A 105 10.00 9.99 5.31
N ALA A 106 9.51 11.18 5.67
CA ALA A 106 8.09 11.48 5.74
C ALA A 106 7.45 11.50 4.34
N ALA A 107 8.10 12.16 3.39
CA ALA A 107 7.66 12.22 2.00
C ALA A 107 7.70 10.82 1.35
N PHE A 108 8.79 10.09 1.52
CA PHE A 108 8.95 8.74 0.99
C PHE A 108 7.88 7.79 1.50
N ARG A 109 7.64 7.76 2.83
CA ARG A 109 6.57 6.97 3.42
C ARG A 109 5.21 7.31 2.81
N THR A 110 4.86 8.59 2.80
CA THR A 110 3.57 9.08 2.28
C THR A 110 3.37 8.66 0.82
N THR A 111 4.38 8.89 -0.01
CA THR A 111 4.34 8.51 -1.43
C THR A 111 4.14 7.02 -1.61
N ILE A 112 4.88 6.17 -0.90
CA ILE A 112 4.78 4.70 -1.03
C ILE A 112 3.41 4.19 -0.59
N TYR A 113 2.88 4.64 0.55
CA TYR A 113 1.55 4.21 1.01
C TYR A 113 0.44 4.64 0.05
N LEU A 114 0.45 5.90 -0.38
CA LEU A 114 -0.60 6.43 -1.25
C LEU A 114 -0.52 5.88 -2.67
N SER A 115 0.67 5.73 -3.24
CA SER A 115 0.83 5.15 -4.58
C SER A 115 0.42 3.68 -4.60
N ALA A 116 0.83 2.90 -3.59
CA ALA A 116 0.41 1.50 -3.48
C ALA A 116 -1.09 1.38 -3.25
N GLY A 117 -1.67 2.16 -2.33
CA GLY A 117 -3.11 2.18 -2.08
C GLY A 117 -3.91 2.57 -3.32
N ALA A 118 -3.48 3.61 -4.04
CA ALA A 118 -4.12 4.04 -5.28
C ALA A 118 -4.00 2.98 -6.39
N TRP A 119 -2.83 2.34 -6.53
CA TRP A 119 -2.62 1.29 -7.51
C TRP A 119 -3.50 0.07 -7.26
N TYR A 120 -3.55 -0.43 -6.01
CA TYR A 120 -4.45 -1.53 -5.67
C TYR A 120 -5.92 -1.14 -5.82
N GLY A 121 -6.29 0.08 -5.43
CA GLY A 121 -7.64 0.59 -5.67
C GLY A 121 -8.00 0.61 -7.17
N PHE A 122 -7.07 1.06 -8.01
CA PHE A 122 -7.24 1.06 -9.46
C PHE A 122 -7.44 -0.37 -10.02
N LEU A 123 -6.59 -1.32 -9.65
CA LEU A 123 -6.74 -2.73 -10.03
C LEU A 123 -8.08 -3.31 -9.56
N GLY A 124 -8.47 -2.98 -8.32
CA GLY A 124 -9.76 -3.31 -7.74
C GLY A 124 -10.93 -2.89 -8.63
N VAL A 125 -11.00 -1.59 -8.95
CA VAL A 125 -12.04 -1.03 -9.82
C VAL A 125 -11.96 -1.61 -11.24
N HIS A 126 -10.76 -1.76 -11.80
CA HIS A 126 -10.55 -2.29 -13.14
C HIS A 126 -11.11 -3.70 -13.29
N ASN A 127 -10.85 -4.58 -12.33
CA ASN A 127 -11.39 -5.93 -12.28
C ASN A 127 -12.92 -5.94 -12.20
N PHE A 128 -13.52 -5.06 -11.40
CA PHE A 128 -14.98 -4.91 -11.33
C PHE A 128 -15.59 -4.44 -12.65
N LEU A 129 -14.91 -3.54 -13.38
CA LEU A 129 -15.39 -3.07 -14.68
C LEU A 129 -15.47 -4.19 -15.72
N PHE A 130 -14.65 -5.25 -15.62
CA PHE A 130 -14.71 -6.41 -16.52
C PHE A 130 -15.81 -7.43 -16.17
N LEU A 131 -16.57 -7.22 -15.09
CA LEU A 131 -17.74 -8.03 -14.76
C LEU A 131 -19.00 -7.58 -15.51
N PHE A 132 -19.00 -6.37 -16.09
CA PHE A 132 -20.09 -5.82 -16.90
C PHE A 132 -19.71 -5.79 -18.39
#